data_AF-A0A9X4XB61-F1
#
_entry.id   AF-A0A9X4XB61-F1
#
_cell.length_a   1.000
_cell.length_b   1.000
_cell.length_c   1.000
_cell.angle_alpha   90.00
_cell.angle_beta   90.00
_cell.angle_gamma   90.00
#
_symmetry.space_group_name_H-M   'P 1'
#
loop_
_entity.id
_entity.type
_entity.pdbx_description
1 polymer ?
#
loop_
_entity_poly.entity_id
_entity_poly.type
_entity_poly.pdbx_seq_one_letter_code
_entity_poly.pdbx_strand_id
1 'polypeptide(L)' 'MTANEKIIALVKPEYLNKIPKIFRKHATENTCKLIAKEHPTLYKAFEEEASAEEKEEMKKIVNGIFEERMKKHKML' A
#
# COMPACT_ATOMS: atom_id res chain seq x y z
N MET A 1 -12.70 9.42 0.88
CA MET A 1 -11.40 8.75 0.67
C MET A 1 -11.51 7.87 -0.56
N THR A 2 -10.58 8.02 -1.48
CA THR A 2 -10.36 7.11 -2.62
C THR A 2 -9.87 5.75 -2.14
N ALA A 3 -9.94 4.72 -3.00
CA ALA A 3 -9.34 3.41 -2.71
C ALA A 3 -7.85 3.55 -2.36
N ASN A 4 -7.12 4.39 -3.08
CA ASN A 4 -5.72 4.70 -2.78
C ASN A 4 -5.54 5.23 -1.36
N GLU A 5 -6.31 6.24 -0.94
CA GLU A 5 -6.19 6.78 0.42
C GLU A 5 -6.50 5.72 1.48
N LYS A 6 -7.53 4.88 1.27
CA LYS A 6 -7.88 3.77 2.17
C LYS A 6 -6.76 2.72 2.25
N ILE A 7 -6.14 2.35 1.13
CA ILE A 7 -5.03 1.39 1.06
C ILE A 7 -3.77 1.97 1.72
N ILE A 8 -3.44 3.23 1.43
CA ILE A 8 -2.25 3.88 2.02
C ILE A 8 -2.39 4.05 3.53
N ALA A 9 -3.61 4.23 4.05
CA ALA A 9 -3.85 4.24 5.50
C ALA A 9 -3.50 2.91 6.20
N LEU A 10 -3.40 1.80 5.47
CA LEU A 10 -3.00 0.49 6.02
C LEU A 10 -1.47 0.30 6.06
N VAL A 11 -0.69 1.20 5.46
CA VAL A 11 0.78 1.12 5.44
C VAL A 11 1.33 1.46 6.83
N LYS A 12 2.27 0.65 7.32
CA LYS A 12 2.96 0.91 8.58
C LYS A 12 3.64 2.30 8.53
N PRO A 13 3.45 3.14 9.56
CA PRO A 13 4.01 4.49 9.56
C PRO A 13 5.54 4.48 9.52
N GLU A 14 6.19 3.44 10.04
CA GLU A 14 7.66 3.27 10.00
C GLU A 14 8.22 3.29 8.57
N TYR A 15 7.51 2.70 7.59
CA TYR A 15 7.95 2.67 6.20
C TYR A 15 7.84 4.06 5.58
N LEU A 16 6.70 4.73 5.77
CA LEU A 16 6.48 6.08 5.25
C LEU A 16 7.44 7.09 5.87
N ASN A 17 7.78 6.93 7.16
CA ASN A 17 8.68 7.84 7.86
C ASN A 17 10.12 7.78 7.33
N LYS A 18 10.60 6.58 6.98
CA LYS A 18 11.94 6.39 6.40
C LYS A 18 12.05 6.88 4.94
N ILE A 19 10.94 6.97 4.20
CA ILE A 19 10.94 7.48 2.83
C ILE A 19 10.97 9.02 2.84
N PRO A 20 11.91 9.68 2.12
CA PRO A 20 11.90 11.14 1.99
C PRO A 20 10.59 11.65 1.39
N LYS A 21 10.06 12.76 1.91
CA LYS A 21 8.72 13.28 1.55
C LYS A 21 8.51 13.44 0.04
N ILE A 22 9.54 13.84 -0.70
CA ILE A 22 9.51 14.05 -2.16
C ILE A 22 9.19 12.73 -2.91
N PHE A 23 9.63 11.59 -2.38
CA PHE A 23 9.41 10.28 -3.00
C PHE A 23 8.16 9.55 -2.48
N ARG A 24 7.57 9.98 -1.35
CA ARG A 24 6.42 9.30 -0.75
C ARG A 24 5.26 9.17 -1.74
N LYS A 25 4.88 10.27 -2.40
CA LYS A 25 3.80 10.28 -3.39
C LYS A 25 4.04 9.26 -4.50
N HIS A 26 5.24 9.26 -5.07
CA HIS A 26 5.62 8.31 -6.13
C HIS A 26 5.60 6.85 -5.65
N ALA A 27 6.13 6.60 -4.44
CA ALA A 27 6.15 5.27 -3.85
C ALA A 27 4.72 4.74 -3.61
N THR A 28 3.84 5.56 -3.02
CA THR A 28 2.45 5.20 -2.75
C THR A 28 1.65 4.98 -4.04
N GLU A 29 1.78 5.88 -5.03
CA GLU A 29 1.07 5.75 -6.30
C GLU A 29 1.47 4.48 -7.06
N ASN A 30 2.78 4.17 -7.12
CA ASN A 30 3.24 2.95 -7.78
C ASN A 30 2.82 1.68 -7.04
N THR A 31 2.74 1.71 -5.69
CA THR A 31 2.21 0.57 -4.93
C THR A 31 0.74 0.35 -5.24
N CYS A 32 -0.09 1.40 -5.22
CA CYS A 32 -1.50 1.25 -5.55
C CYS A 32 -1.74 0.80 -7.00
N LYS A 33 -0.97 1.32 -7.97
CA LYS A 33 -1.04 0.87 -9.37
C LYS A 33 -0.70 -0.62 -9.52
N LEU A 34 0.29 -1.10 -8.76
CA LEU A 34 0.65 -2.51 -8.76
C LEU A 34 -0.49 -3.36 -8.18
N ILE A 35 -1.04 -2.97 -7.03
CA ILE A 35 -2.15 -3.68 -6.38
C ILE A 35 -3.40 -3.69 -7.28
N ALA A 36 -3.75 -2.57 -7.91
CA ALA A 36 -4.88 -2.51 -8.84
C ALA A 36 -4.71 -3.45 -10.05
N LYS A 37 -3.47 -3.69 -10.47
CA LYS A 37 -3.14 -4.59 -11.58
C LYS A 37 -3.15 -6.07 -11.15
N GLU A 38 -2.55 -6.39 -10.00
CA GLU A 38 -2.34 -7.79 -9.58
C GLU A 38 -3.47 -8.34 -8.71
N HIS A 39 -4.17 -7.46 -8.00
CA HIS A 39 -5.30 -7.79 -7.14
C HIS A 39 -6.52 -6.91 -7.46
N PRO A 40 -7.04 -6.93 -8.70
CA PRO A 40 -8.10 -6.02 -9.13
C PRO A 40 -9.39 -6.19 -8.32
N THR A 41 -9.76 -7.42 -7.94
CA THR A 41 -10.95 -7.70 -7.11
C THR A 41 -10.81 -7.08 -5.72
N LEU A 42 -9.66 -7.30 -5.06
CA LEU A 42 -9.39 -6.75 -3.74
C LEU A 42 -9.29 -5.23 -3.78
N TYR A 43 -8.69 -4.67 -4.83
CA TYR A 43 -8.63 -3.22 -5.01
C TYR A 43 -10.04 -2.61 -5.19
N LYS A 44 -10.91 -3.26 -5.97
CA LYS A 44 -12.30 -2.82 -6.18
C LYS A 44 -13.09 -2.81 -4.87
N ALA A 45 -12.89 -3.78 -3.98
CA ALA A 45 -13.51 -3.78 -2.65
C ALA A 45 -13.17 -2.51 -1.84
N PHE A 46 -12.00 -1.91 -2.07
CA PHE A 46 -11.61 -0.64 -1.46
C PHE A 46 -12.23 0.59 -2.15
N GLU A 47 -12.69 0.49 -3.39
CA GLU A 47 -13.53 1.52 -4.01
C GLU A 47 -14.91 1.54 -3.36
N GLU A 48 -15.43 0.36 -3.01
CA GLU A 48 -16.69 0.14 -2.32
C GLU A 48 -16.47 0.10 -0.78
N GLU A 49 -16.92 -0.96 -0.12
CA GLU A 49 -16.77 -1.21 1.30
C GLU A 49 -16.05 -2.53 1.56
N ALA A 50 -14.76 -2.45 1.87
CA ALA A 50 -13.95 -3.62 2.20
C ALA A 50 -14.33 -4.20 3.57
N SER A 51 -14.52 -5.51 3.60
CA SER A 51 -14.71 -6.33 4.80
C SER A 51 -13.45 -6.35 5.69
N ALA A 52 -13.59 -6.93 6.89
CA ALA A 52 -12.45 -7.08 7.81
C ALA A 52 -11.36 -7.98 7.21
N GLU A 53 -11.75 -9.08 6.55
CA GLU A 53 -10.83 -10.02 5.91
C GLU A 53 -10.06 -9.36 4.76
N GLU A 54 -10.76 -8.62 3.90
CA GLU A 54 -10.14 -7.87 2.79
C GLU A 54 -9.18 -6.78 3.30
N LYS A 55 -9.49 -6.14 4.43
CA LYS A 55 -8.58 -5.17 5.08
C LYS A 55 -7.33 -5.83 5.61
N GLU A 56 -7.44 -7.01 6.22
CA GLU A 56 -6.27 -7.77 6.69
C GLU A 56 -5.41 -8.26 5.52
N GLU A 57 -6.02 -8.76 4.46
CA GLU A 57 -5.33 -9.20 3.26
C GLU A 57 -4.60 -8.04 2.57
N MET A 58 -5.30 -6.92 2.33
CA MET A 58 -4.70 -5.71 1.76
C MET A 58 -3.55 -5.19 2.61
N LYS A 59 -3.70 -5.21 3.95
CA LYS A 59 -2.65 -4.80 4.88
C LYS A 59 -1.39 -5.66 4.72
N LYS A 60 -1.52 -6.97 4.55
CA LYS A 60 -0.37 -7.87 4.31
C LYS A 60 0.29 -7.54 2.98
N ILE A 61 -0.48 -7.40 1.90
CA ILE A 61 0.02 -7.11 0.55
C ILE A 61 0.76 -5.77 0.51
N VAL A 62 0.10 -4.69 0.92
CA VAL A 62 0.66 -3.34 0.82
C VAL A 62 1.94 -3.23 1.65
N ASN A 63 1.96 -3.77 2.87
CA ASN A 63 3.14 -3.73 3.73
C ASN A 63 4.26 -4.66 3.26
N GLY A 64 3.94 -5.80 2.64
CA GLY A 64 4.92 -6.66 1.99
C GLY A 64 5.67 -5.94 0.87
N ILE A 65 4.92 -5.26 -0.02
CA ILE A 65 5.50 -4.47 -1.12
C ILE A 65 6.43 -3.38 -0.58
N PHE A 66 6.02 -2.65 0.47
CA PHE A 66 6.88 -1.65 1.09
C PHE A 66 8.12 -2.29 1.73
N GLU A 67 7.97 -3.38 2.47
CA GLU A 67 9.09 -4.08 3.10
C GLU A 67 10.15 -4.52 2.07
N GLU A 68 9.73 -5.14 0.97
CA GLU A 68 10.63 -5.58 -0.10
C GLU A 68 11.37 -4.40 -0.73
N ARG A 69 10.67 -3.29 -1.02
CA ARG A 69 11.30 -2.08 -1.54
C ARG A 69 12.32 -1.52 -0.55
N MET A 70 11.96 -1.45 0.72
CA MET A 70 12.83 -0.91 1.76
C MET A 70 14.09 -1.77 1.95
N LYS A 71 13.98 -3.10 1.93
CA LYS A 71 15.11 -4.04 1.91
C LYS A 71 16.02 -3.80 0.70
N LYS A 72 15.45 -3.66 -0.49
CA LYS A 72 16.20 -3.38 -1.73
C LYS A 72 16.99 -2.06 -1.67
N HIS A 73 16.47 -1.06 -0.96
CA HIS A 73 17.12 0.23 -0.76
C HIS A 73 17.98 0.30 0.52
N LYS A 74 18.19 -0.82 1.23
CA LYS A 74 18.96 -0.89 2.49
C LYS A 74 18.45 0.07 3.57
N MET A 75 17.12 0.22 3.65
CA MET A 75 16.44 1.10 4.61
C MET A 75 15.83 0.34 5.80
N LEU A 76 15.90 -0.99 5.78
CA LEU A 76 15.51 -1.90 6.85
C LEU A 76 16.74 -2.60 7.42
#